data_AF-A0A940QJN9-F1
#
_entry.id   AF-A0A940QJN9-F1
#
_cell.length_a   1.000
_cell.length_b   1.000
_cell.length_c   1.000
_cell.angle_alpha   90.00
_cell.angle_beta   90.00
_cell.angle_gamma   90.00
#
_symmetry.space_group_name_H-M   'P 1'
#
loop_
_entity.id
_entity.type
_entity.pdbx_description
1 polymer ?
#
loop_
_entity_poly.entity_id
_entity_poly.type
_entity_poly.pdbx_seq_one_letter_code
_entity_poly.pdbx_strand_id
1 'polypeptide(L)'
;MIKISCEMCMDLIPLVRDGIASPDSCQAVRQHIETCPQCRELFDGTVPPAADNQQALEQLRRKAQLFSAMLLMFGILFGLGLTSSSGLFYNIIIMPLIGAVGYFIFHWKALYLVPGLLLGTHLLTNALGLIRGVEHLDLPSLLLWNVLYCIFALIGTIIAGLLHFALRKEP
;
A
#
# COMPACT_ATOMS: atom_id res chain seq x y z
N MET A 1 42.62 10.30 33.00
CA MET A 1 42.33 9.24 32.01
C MET A 1 40.83 9.01 31.99
N ILE A 2 40.16 9.36 30.91
CA ILE A 2 38.72 9.14 30.76
C ILE A 2 38.55 7.67 30.38
N LYS A 3 38.26 6.82 31.35
CA LYS A 3 37.95 5.40 31.11
C LYS A 3 36.44 5.28 30.89
N ILE A 4 36.01 5.32 29.63
CA ILE A 4 34.63 4.92 29.27
C ILE A 4 34.51 3.40 29.34
N SER A 5 33.31 2.89 29.68
CA SER A 5 33.01 1.46 29.69
C SER A 5 32.86 0.92 28.26
N CYS A 6 32.97 -0.40 28.09
CA CYS A 6 32.74 -1.03 26.78
C CYS A 6 31.32 -0.74 26.26
N GLU A 7 30.29 -0.81 27.10
CA GLU A 7 28.90 -0.48 26.70
C GLU A 7 28.79 0.96 26.17
N MET A 8 29.36 1.92 26.91
CA MET A 8 29.37 3.32 26.47
C MET A 8 30.19 3.51 25.19
N CYS A 9 31.29 2.76 25.01
CA CYS A 9 32.05 2.77 23.77
C CYS A 9 31.23 2.22 22.59
N MET A 10 30.48 1.13 22.78
CA MET A 10 29.62 0.53 21.75
C MET A 10 28.50 1.48 21.32
N ASP A 11 27.88 2.19 22.27
CA ASP A 11 26.83 3.18 21.98
C ASP A 11 27.37 4.40 21.19
N LEU A 12 28.61 4.79 21.47
CA LEU A 12 29.24 5.95 20.82
C LEU A 12 29.85 5.63 19.44
N ILE A 13 30.20 4.37 19.15
CA ILE A 13 30.83 3.96 17.88
C ILE A 13 30.00 4.38 16.64
N PRO A 14 28.67 4.19 16.58
CA PRO A 14 27.84 4.67 15.48
C PRO A 14 27.92 6.19 15.30
N LEU A 15 27.80 6.95 16.40
CA LEU A 15 27.82 8.42 16.37
C LEU A 15 29.17 8.99 15.90
N VAL A 16 30.27 8.34 16.29
CA VAL A 16 31.64 8.70 15.88
C VAL A 16 31.86 8.39 14.41
N ARG A 17 31.34 7.26 13.91
CA ARG A 17 31.41 6.87 12.49
C ARG A 17 30.54 7.77 11.59
N ASP A 18 29.37 8.18 12.08
CA ASP A 18 28.45 9.08 11.38
C ASP A 18 28.92 10.55 11.40
N GLY A 19 30.00 10.87 12.10
CA GLY A 19 30.60 12.21 12.15
C GLY A 19 29.81 13.25 12.95
N ILE A 20 28.83 12.79 13.75
CA ILE A 20 27.94 13.64 14.55
C ILE A 20 28.32 13.70 16.04
N ALA A 21 29.26 12.86 16.48
CA ALA A 21 29.75 12.87 17.85
C ALA A 21 30.58 14.12 18.16
N SER A 22 30.55 14.55 19.42
CA SER A 22 31.41 15.63 19.90
C SER A 22 32.90 15.25 19.83
N PRO A 23 33.82 16.23 19.79
CA PRO A 23 35.27 15.97 19.81
C PRO A 23 35.71 15.13 21.03
N ASP A 24 35.10 15.37 22.19
CA ASP A 24 35.37 14.64 23.43
C ASP A 24 34.97 13.17 23.31
N SER A 25 33.79 12.89 22.74
CA SER A 25 33.31 11.52 22.48
C SER A 25 34.18 10.80 21.44
N CYS A 26 34.61 11.50 20.40
CA CYS A 26 35.55 10.96 19.41
C CYS A 26 36.89 10.55 20.04
N GLN A 27 37.43 11.39 20.91
CA GLN A 27 38.68 11.11 21.61
C GLN A 27 38.54 9.94 22.59
N ALA A 28 37.43 9.89 23.32
CA ALA A 28 37.15 8.82 24.29
C ALA A 28 37.05 7.44 23.62
N VAL A 29 36.36 7.34 22.47
CA VAL A 29 36.26 6.10 21.70
C VAL A 29 37.62 5.68 21.14
N ARG A 30 38.40 6.62 20.56
CA ARG A 30 39.75 6.34 20.03
C ARG A 30 40.70 5.80 21.09
N GLN A 31 40.68 6.37 22.29
CA GLN A 31 41.48 5.88 23.41
C GLN A 31 41.03 4.48 23.89
N HIS A 32 39.73 4.21 23.88
CA HIS A 32 39.20 2.93 24.33
C HIS A 32 39.55 1.79 23.36
N ILE A 33 39.38 1.99 22.05
CA ILE A 33 39.67 0.96 21.03
C ILE A 33 41.16 0.58 20.93
N GLU A 34 42.07 1.47 21.34
CA GLU A 34 43.51 1.14 21.45
C GLU A 34 43.79 0.06 22.50
N THR A 35 42.94 -0.02 23.53
CA THR A 35 43.13 -0.94 24.67
C THR A 35 42.16 -2.11 24.68
N CYS A 36 41.04 -2.01 23.96
CA CYS A 36 39.98 -3.01 23.94
C CYS A 36 39.82 -3.64 22.53
N PRO A 37 40.29 -4.89 22.31
CA PRO A 37 40.22 -5.53 21.00
C PRO A 37 38.78 -5.79 20.53
N GLN A 38 37.84 -6.04 21.45
CA GLN A 38 36.42 -6.24 21.11
C GLN A 38 35.79 -4.95 20.54
N CYS A 39 36.04 -3.81 21.18
CA CYS A 39 35.52 -2.52 20.69
C CYS A 39 36.23 -2.08 19.41
N ARG A 40 37.50 -2.44 19.25
CA ARG A 40 38.23 -2.24 17.99
C ARG A 40 37.64 -3.04 16.85
N GLU A 41 37.34 -4.32 17.06
CA GLU A 41 36.71 -5.16 16.04
C GLU A 41 35.31 -4.65 15.68
N LEU A 42 34.57 -4.10 16.64
CA LEU A 42 33.29 -3.44 16.37
C LEU A 42 33.44 -2.11 15.60
N PHE A 43 34.52 -1.36 15.87
CA PHE A 43 34.88 -0.10 15.19
C PHE A 43 35.54 -0.28 13.83
N ASP A 44 36.14 -1.45 13.55
CA ASP A 44 36.72 -1.83 12.25
C ASP A 44 35.74 -2.69 11.44
N GLY A 45 34.82 -3.39 12.11
CA GLY A 45 33.83 -4.26 11.52
C GLY A 45 32.89 -3.48 10.61
N THR A 46 32.82 -3.89 9.35
CA THR A 46 31.83 -3.40 8.39
C THR A 46 30.45 -3.46 9.03
N VAL A 47 29.81 -2.30 9.17
CA VAL A 47 28.38 -2.21 9.51
C VAL A 47 27.66 -3.23 8.61
N PRO A 48 26.93 -4.22 9.16
CA PRO A 48 26.04 -5.03 8.35
C PRO A 48 25.22 -4.03 7.54
N PRO A 49 25.14 -4.16 6.20
CA PRO A 49 24.42 -3.20 5.38
C PRO A 49 23.09 -2.94 6.08
N ALA A 50 22.82 -1.67 6.42
CA ALA A 50 21.62 -1.28 7.15
C ALA A 50 20.47 -2.09 6.57
N ALA A 51 19.83 -2.93 7.41
CA ALA A 51 18.85 -3.91 6.96
C ALA A 51 18.02 -3.28 5.85
N ASP A 52 17.99 -3.90 4.67
CA ASP A 52 17.50 -3.27 3.45
C ASP A 52 16.00 -3.01 3.57
N ASN A 53 15.70 -1.92 4.27
CA ASN A 53 14.37 -1.48 4.65
C ASN A 53 13.63 -1.09 3.38
N GLN A 54 14.35 -0.70 2.31
CA GLN A 54 13.75 -0.43 1.01
C GLN A 54 13.21 -1.72 0.39
N GLN A 55 13.99 -2.81 0.37
CA GLN A 55 13.50 -4.12 -0.11
C GLN A 55 12.33 -4.65 0.75
N ALA A 56 12.40 -4.53 2.07
CA ALA A 56 11.33 -4.95 2.96
C ALA A 56 10.03 -4.13 2.75
N LEU A 57 10.15 -2.81 2.60
CA LEU A 57 9.03 -1.91 2.32
C LEU A 57 8.43 -2.17 0.92
N GLU A 58 9.25 -2.43 -0.09
CA GLU A 58 8.77 -2.77 -1.44
C GLU A 58 8.02 -4.10 -1.46
N GLN A 59 8.51 -5.11 -0.73
CA GLN A 59 7.81 -6.39 -0.60
C GLN A 59 6.46 -6.22 0.12
N LEU A 60 6.42 -5.41 1.18
CA LEU A 60 5.18 -5.10 1.89
C LEU A 60 4.20 -4.35 0.98
N ARG A 61 4.68 -3.34 0.25
CA ARG A 61 3.86 -2.56 -0.69
C ARG A 61 3.30 -3.43 -1.80
N ARG A 62 4.10 -4.32 -2.40
CA ARG A 62 3.62 -5.28 -3.41
C ARG A 62 2.56 -6.22 -2.88
N LYS A 63 2.76 -6.79 -1.68
CA LYS A 63 1.76 -7.66 -1.03
C LYS A 63 0.47 -6.89 -0.73
N ALA A 64 0.56 -5.68 -0.21
CA ALA A 64 -0.58 -4.82 0.05
C ALA A 64 -1.32 -4.44 -1.25
N GLN A 65 -0.59 -4.11 -2.33
CA GLN A 65 -1.19 -3.82 -3.63
C GLN A 65 -1.90 -5.04 -4.22
N LEU A 66 -1.31 -6.23 -4.14
CA LEU A 66 -1.94 -7.48 -4.58
C LEU A 66 -3.20 -7.77 -3.78
N PHE A 67 -3.15 -7.64 -2.45
CA PHE A 67 -4.31 -7.82 -1.59
C PHE A 67 -5.44 -6.83 -1.92
N SER A 68 -5.11 -5.54 -2.10
CA SER A 68 -6.08 -4.52 -2.50
C SER A 68 -6.68 -4.80 -3.88
N ALA A 69 -5.89 -5.30 -4.83
CA ALA A 69 -6.37 -5.71 -6.15
C ALA A 69 -7.32 -6.91 -6.08
N MET A 70 -7.02 -7.90 -5.22
CA MET A 70 -7.92 -9.02 -4.94
C MET A 70 -9.24 -8.54 -4.31
N LEU A 71 -9.17 -7.64 -3.32
CA LEU A 71 -10.36 -7.07 -2.68
C LEU A 71 -11.21 -6.29 -3.69
N LEU A 72 -10.57 -5.54 -4.58
CA LEU A 72 -11.25 -4.81 -5.65
C LEU A 72 -11.97 -5.76 -6.60
N MET A 73 -11.29 -6.80 -7.08
CA MET A 73 -11.92 -7.81 -7.96
C MET A 73 -13.04 -8.56 -7.26
N PHE A 74 -12.85 -8.94 -5.99
CA PHE A 74 -13.86 -9.62 -5.20
C PHE A 74 -15.10 -8.75 -5.03
N GLY A 75 -14.95 -7.49 -4.61
CA GLY A 75 -16.12 -6.62 -4.41
C GLY A 75 -16.83 -6.26 -5.71
N ILE A 76 -16.13 -6.20 -6.85
CA ILE A 76 -16.77 -6.07 -8.17
C ILE A 76 -17.62 -7.30 -8.48
N LEU A 77 -17.04 -8.50 -8.41
CA LEU A 77 -17.76 -9.74 -8.72
C LEU A 77 -18.93 -9.97 -7.75
N PHE A 78 -18.71 -9.69 -6.47
CA PHE A 78 -19.72 -9.79 -5.43
C PHE A 78 -20.85 -8.79 -5.65
N GLY A 79 -20.53 -7.52 -5.90
CA GLY A 79 -21.52 -6.48 -6.18
C GLY A 79 -22.36 -6.76 -7.43
N LEU A 80 -21.71 -7.21 -8.51
CA LEU A 80 -22.41 -7.65 -9.73
C LEU A 80 -23.29 -8.87 -9.47
N GLY A 81 -22.84 -9.83 -8.66
CA GLY A 81 -23.63 -11.01 -8.27
C GLY A 81 -24.89 -10.65 -7.45
N LEU A 82 -24.86 -9.54 -6.73
CA LEU A 82 -26.02 -9.06 -5.96
C LEU A 82 -27.08 -8.35 -6.82
N THR A 83 -26.78 -8.01 -8.08
CA THR A 83 -27.67 -7.22 -8.97
C THR A 83 -29.06 -7.83 -9.12
N SER A 84 -29.14 -9.15 -9.28
CA SER A 84 -30.41 -9.87 -9.45
C SER A 84 -31.01 -10.37 -8.13
N SER A 85 -30.47 -9.96 -6.99
CA SER A 85 -30.85 -10.46 -5.66
C SER A 85 -31.55 -9.39 -4.80
N SER A 86 -32.16 -9.81 -3.68
CA SER A 86 -32.66 -8.90 -2.65
C SER A 86 -31.56 -8.02 -2.03
N GLY A 87 -30.29 -8.43 -2.17
CA GLY A 87 -29.11 -7.69 -1.71
C GLY A 87 -28.66 -6.55 -2.63
N LEU A 88 -29.40 -6.23 -3.70
CA LEU A 88 -29.05 -5.15 -4.63
C LEU A 88 -28.71 -3.83 -3.93
N PHE A 89 -29.42 -3.48 -2.85
CA PHE A 89 -29.21 -2.23 -2.12
C PHE A 89 -27.82 -2.11 -1.47
N TYR A 90 -27.13 -3.23 -1.20
CA TYR A 90 -25.75 -3.19 -0.70
C TYR A 90 -24.78 -2.56 -1.71
N ASN A 91 -25.11 -2.55 -3.01
CA ASN A 91 -24.30 -1.90 -4.04
C ASN A 91 -24.16 -0.38 -3.85
N ILE A 92 -25.06 0.26 -3.09
CA ILE A 92 -24.95 1.69 -2.72
C ILE A 92 -23.67 1.94 -1.90
N ILE A 93 -23.20 0.95 -1.13
CA ILE A 93 -21.99 1.07 -0.30
C ILE A 93 -20.80 0.35 -0.97
N ILE A 94 -21.04 -0.82 -1.58
CA ILE A 94 -19.97 -1.61 -2.20
C ILE A 94 -19.32 -0.85 -3.36
N MET A 95 -20.10 -0.26 -4.26
CA MET A 95 -19.54 0.39 -5.46
C MET A 95 -18.70 1.63 -5.14
N PRO A 96 -19.10 2.54 -4.23
CA PRO A 96 -18.21 3.62 -3.79
C PRO A 96 -16.97 3.10 -3.07
N LEU A 97 -17.07 2.03 -2.27
CA LEU A 97 -15.90 1.43 -1.62
C LEU A 97 -14.92 0.87 -2.65
N ILE A 98 -15.41 0.20 -3.70
CA ILE A 98 -14.60 -0.24 -4.84
C ILE A 98 -13.91 0.93 -5.54
N GLY A 99 -14.63 2.04 -5.75
CA GLY A 99 -14.06 3.28 -6.27
C GLY A 99 -12.91 3.81 -5.40
N ALA A 100 -13.10 3.84 -4.08
CA ALA A 100 -12.09 4.29 -3.13
C ALA A 100 -10.85 3.38 -3.13
N VAL A 101 -11.05 2.05 -3.09
CA VAL A 101 -9.95 1.07 -3.21
C VAL A 101 -9.22 1.25 -4.55
N GLY A 102 -9.98 1.47 -5.63
CA GLY A 102 -9.44 1.77 -6.95
C GLY A 102 -8.56 3.02 -6.97
N TYR A 103 -8.95 4.08 -6.26
CA TYR A 103 -8.11 5.28 -6.09
C TYR A 103 -6.78 4.97 -5.41
N PHE A 104 -6.75 4.15 -4.37
CA PHE A 104 -5.48 3.82 -3.69
C PHE A 104 -4.55 2.95 -4.53
N ILE A 105 -5.08 2.19 -5.50
CA ILE A 105 -4.28 1.36 -6.42
C ILE A 105 -3.81 2.17 -7.64
N PHE A 106 -4.72 2.90 -8.27
CA PHE A 106 -4.50 3.54 -9.58
C PHE A 106 -4.41 5.06 -9.53
N HIS A 107 -4.58 5.67 -8.36
CA HIS A 107 -4.74 7.13 -8.19
C HIS A 107 -5.82 7.69 -9.12
N TRP A 108 -5.63 8.90 -9.65
CA TRP A 108 -6.60 9.54 -10.56
C TRP A 108 -6.85 8.76 -11.85
N LYS A 109 -6.01 7.76 -12.19
CA LYS A 109 -6.31 6.83 -13.30
C LYS A 109 -7.51 5.93 -12.99
N ALA A 110 -7.86 5.76 -11.71
CA ALA A 110 -9.05 5.03 -11.29
C ALA A 110 -10.34 5.56 -11.91
N LEU A 111 -10.39 6.86 -12.26
CA LEU A 111 -11.55 7.49 -12.91
C LEU A 111 -11.94 6.83 -14.24
N TYR A 112 -11.00 6.25 -14.98
CA TYR A 112 -11.29 5.51 -16.21
C TYR A 112 -11.02 4.01 -16.08
N LEU A 113 -10.04 3.60 -15.26
CA LEU A 113 -9.72 2.19 -15.07
C LEU A 113 -10.80 1.42 -14.31
N VAL A 114 -11.40 2.00 -13.25
CA VAL A 114 -12.44 1.32 -12.47
C VAL A 114 -13.72 1.16 -13.30
N PRO A 115 -14.25 2.19 -13.99
CA PRO A 115 -15.37 2.01 -14.93
C PRO A 115 -15.07 1.02 -16.05
N GLY A 116 -13.86 1.07 -16.63
CA GLY A 116 -13.45 0.11 -17.67
C GLY A 116 -13.43 -1.34 -17.17
N LEU A 117 -12.95 -1.55 -15.94
CA LEU A 117 -12.93 -2.87 -15.30
C LEU A 117 -14.34 -3.36 -14.95
N LEU A 118 -15.20 -2.49 -14.44
CA LEU A 118 -16.62 -2.81 -14.20
C LEU A 118 -17.32 -3.21 -15.49
N LEU A 119 -17.16 -2.45 -16.56
CA LEU A 119 -17.73 -2.79 -17.86
C LEU A 119 -17.20 -4.13 -18.39
N GLY A 120 -15.88 -4.31 -18.38
CA GLY A 120 -15.25 -5.54 -18.86
C GLY A 120 -15.70 -6.77 -18.07
N THR A 121 -15.78 -6.66 -16.74
CA THR A 121 -16.25 -7.77 -15.88
C THR A 121 -17.74 -8.05 -16.06
N HIS A 122 -18.58 -7.03 -16.18
CA HIS A 122 -20.01 -7.20 -16.39
C HIS A 122 -20.34 -7.81 -17.77
N LEU A 123 -19.61 -7.42 -18.81
CA LEU A 123 -19.69 -8.05 -20.13
C LEU A 123 -19.20 -9.51 -20.09
N LEU A 124 -18.10 -9.78 -19.39
CA LEU A 124 -17.56 -11.13 -19.25
C LEU A 124 -18.53 -12.05 -18.51
N THR A 125 -19.10 -11.61 -17.38
CA THR A 125 -20.06 -12.42 -16.62
C THR A 125 -21.34 -12.67 -17.42
N ASN A 126 -21.83 -11.67 -18.15
CA ASN A 126 -22.99 -11.81 -19.02
C ASN A 126 -22.73 -12.78 -20.19
N ALA A 127 -21.58 -12.66 -20.87
CA ALA A 127 -21.20 -13.56 -21.96
C ALA A 127 -21.02 -15.01 -21.47
N LEU A 128 -20.39 -15.21 -20.30
CA LEU A 128 -20.30 -16.53 -19.67
C LEU A 128 -21.68 -17.07 -19.28
N GLY A 129 -22.59 -16.19 -18.85
CA GLY A 129 -23.98 -16.54 -18.55
C GLY A 129 -24.71 -17.05 -19.78
N LEU A 130 -24.58 -16.33 -20.90
CA LEU A 130 -25.13 -16.70 -22.20
C LEU A 130 -24.60 -18.05 -22.69
N ILE A 131 -23.28 -18.28 -22.61
CA ILE A 131 -22.65 -19.55 -23.03
C ILE A 131 -23.11 -20.73 -22.16
N ARG A 132 -23.31 -20.50 -20.86
CA ARG A 132 -23.73 -21.54 -19.90
C ARG A 132 -25.25 -21.74 -19.86
N GLY A 133 -26.02 -20.95 -20.60
CA GLY A 133 -27.49 -21.00 -20.58
C GLY A 133 -28.09 -20.63 -19.23
N VAL A 134 -27.38 -19.85 -18.41
CA VAL A 134 -27.89 -19.31 -17.14
C VAL A 134 -28.46 -17.91 -17.35
N GLU A 135 -29.09 -17.37 -16.31
CA GLU A 135 -29.63 -16.01 -16.33
C GLU A 135 -28.60 -15.00 -16.83
N HIS A 136 -28.98 -14.22 -17.84
CA HIS A 136 -28.22 -13.14 -18.42
C HIS A 136 -29.14 -11.92 -18.61
N LEU A 137 -28.54 -10.73 -18.56
CA LEU A 137 -29.22 -9.47 -18.79
C LEU A 137 -29.20 -9.12 -20.28
N ASP A 138 -30.29 -8.55 -20.78
CA ASP A 138 -30.31 -7.92 -22.11
C ASP A 138 -29.32 -6.74 -22.16
N LEU A 139 -28.82 -6.44 -23.36
CA LEU A 139 -27.82 -5.38 -23.57
C LEU A 139 -28.24 -4.01 -23.00
N PRO A 140 -29.49 -3.53 -23.15
CA PRO A 140 -29.91 -2.25 -22.56
C PRO A 140 -29.87 -2.26 -21.03
N SER A 141 -30.32 -3.35 -20.41
CA SER A 141 -30.33 -3.53 -18.96
C SER A 141 -28.90 -3.59 -18.42
N LEU A 142 -28.01 -4.32 -19.10
CA LEU A 142 -26.59 -4.39 -18.76
C LEU A 142 -25.95 -2.99 -18.77
N LEU A 143 -26.19 -2.21 -19.84
CA LEU A 143 -25.64 -0.85 -19.96
C LEU A 143 -26.18 0.08 -18.88
N LEU A 144 -27.49 0.00 -18.59
CA LEU A 144 -28.11 0.80 -17.52
C LEU A 144 -27.46 0.54 -16.16
N TRP A 145 -27.36 -0.73 -15.76
CA TRP A 145 -26.74 -1.12 -14.50
C TRP A 145 -25.25 -0.75 -14.46
N ASN A 146 -24.54 -0.93 -15.58
CA ASN A 146 -23.14 -0.53 -15.66
C ASN A 146 -22.96 0.97 -15.44
N VAL A 147 -23.79 1.82 -16.07
CA VAL A 147 -23.73 3.28 -15.86
C VAL A 147 -23.98 3.62 -14.39
N LEU A 148 -24.98 2.99 -13.77
CA LEU A 148 -25.28 3.21 -12.35
C LEU A 148 -24.10 2.86 -11.44
N TYR A 149 -23.49 1.69 -11.63
CA TYR A 149 -22.34 1.27 -10.83
C TYR A 149 -21.10 2.12 -11.09
N CYS A 150 -20.88 2.56 -12.33
CA CYS A 150 -19.83 3.53 -12.65
C CYS A 150 -20.02 4.83 -11.89
N ILE A 151 -21.25 5.37 -11.82
CA ILE A 151 -21.52 6.61 -11.07
C ILE A 151 -21.14 6.45 -9.60
N PHE A 152 -21.56 5.36 -8.95
CA PHE A 152 -21.24 5.12 -7.55
C PHE A 152 -19.73 4.92 -7.32
N ALA A 153 -19.05 4.17 -8.19
CA ALA A 153 -17.60 3.99 -8.11
C ALA A 153 -16.83 5.32 -8.33
N LEU A 154 -17.29 6.18 -9.25
CA LEU A 154 -16.70 7.49 -9.46
C LEU A 154 -16.86 8.39 -8.24
N ILE A 155 -18.04 8.40 -7.62
CA ILE A 155 -18.29 9.14 -6.38
C ILE A 155 -17.29 8.69 -5.30
N GLY A 156 -17.14 7.38 -5.10
CA GLY A 156 -16.18 6.84 -4.13
C GLY A 156 -14.72 7.19 -4.44
N THR A 157 -14.35 7.16 -5.73
CA THR A 157 -13.02 7.55 -6.20
C THR A 157 -12.74 9.03 -5.91
N ILE A 158 -13.70 9.91 -6.18
CA ILE A 158 -13.58 11.36 -5.93
C ILE A 158 -13.48 11.63 -4.44
N ILE A 159 -14.33 11.02 -3.61
CA ILE A 159 -14.29 11.16 -2.15
C ILE A 159 -12.91 10.76 -1.62
N ALA A 160 -12.40 9.59 -2.01
CA ALA A 160 -11.09 9.11 -1.60
C ALA A 160 -9.97 10.07 -2.04
N GLY A 161 -10.04 10.59 -3.27
CA GLY A 161 -9.08 11.54 -3.79
C GLY A 161 -9.07 12.89 -3.07
N LEU A 162 -10.25 13.41 -2.73
CA LEU A 162 -10.40 14.64 -1.97
C LEU A 162 -9.92 14.48 -0.52
N LEU A 163 -10.26 13.37 0.14
CA LEU A 163 -9.77 13.07 1.49
C LEU A 163 -8.25 12.92 1.52
N HIS A 164 -7.67 12.17 0.57
CA HIS A 164 -6.23 12.03 0.46
C HIS A 164 -5.53 13.38 0.23
N PHE A 165 -6.13 14.28 -0.58
CA PHE A 165 -5.60 15.62 -0.77
C PHE A 165 -5.71 16.49 0.49
N ALA A 166 -6.82 16.41 1.23
CA ALA A 166 -7.04 17.16 2.45
C ALA A 166 -6.06 16.74 3.56
N LEU A 167 -5.89 15.43 3.78
CA LEU A 167 -5.03 14.87 4.82
C LEU A 167 -3.52 15.07 4.56
N ARG A 168 -3.13 15.27 3.30
CA ARG A 168 -1.72 15.52 2.94
C ARG A 168 -1.27 16.96 3.24
N LYS A 169 -2.19 17.86 3.63
CA LYS A 169 -1.89 19.27 3.92
C LYS A 169 -1.52 19.57 5.38
N GLU A 170 -1.39 18.56 6.23
CA GLU A 170 -0.85 18.76 7.58
C GLU A 170 0.69 18.66 7.53
N PRO A 171 1.43 19.74 7.91
CA PRO A 171 2.89 19.80 7.85
C PRO A 171 3.58 18.91 8.89
#